data_AF-A0A0G0JFJ4-F1
#
_entry.id   AF-A0A0G0JFJ4-F1
#
_cell.length_a   1.000
_cell.length_b   1.000
_cell.length_c   1.000
_cell.angle_alpha   90.00
_cell.angle_beta   90.00
_cell.angle_gamma   90.00
#
_symmetry.space_group_name_H-M   'P 1'
#
loop_
_entity.id
_entity.type
_entity.pdbx_description
1 polymer ?
#
loop_
_entity_poly.entity_id
_entity_poly.type
_entity_poly.pdbx_seq_one_letter_code
_entity_poly.pdbx_strand_id
1 'polypeptide(L)' 'MVTLPKRWREEMGLEEGDIVKARKEGNKVVIETPQKQNAPYRIFSDTEIEEFLEEDKLSESFAQKVRKHLNLSTP' A
#
# COMPACT_ATOMS: atom_id res chain seq x y z
N MET A 1 -24.83 -18.70 -4.57
CA MET A 1 -24.94 -17.86 -3.36
C MET A 1 -24.63 -18.73 -2.16
N VAL A 2 -23.60 -18.38 -1.37
CA VAL A 2 -23.22 -19.14 -0.16
C VAL A 2 -23.72 -18.36 1.05
N THR A 3 -24.45 -19.02 1.94
CA THR A 3 -24.96 -18.39 3.17
C THR A 3 -24.10 -18.81 4.34
N LEU A 4 -23.53 -17.84 5.05
CA LEU A 4 -22.77 -18.08 6.27
C LEU A 4 -23.66 -17.86 7.51
N PRO A 5 -23.71 -18.81 8.46
CA PRO A 5 -24.36 -18.60 9.75
C PRO A 5 -23.87 -17.32 10.43
N LYS A 6 -24.77 -16.60 11.10
CA LYS A 6 -24.44 -15.35 11.81
C LYS A 6 -23.27 -15.53 12.78
N ARG A 7 -23.30 -16.60 13.57
CA ARG A 7 -22.25 -16.94 14.53
C ARG A 7 -20.86 -17.07 13.89
N TRP A 8 -20.77 -17.69 12.70
CA TRP A 8 -19.49 -17.81 11.99
C TRP A 8 -18.99 -16.46 11.48
N ARG A 9 -19.90 -15.59 11.01
CA ARG A 9 -19.53 -14.23 10.59
C ARG A 9 -18.94 -13.44 11.76
N GLU A 10 -19.56 -13.53 12.93
CA GLU A 10 -19.08 -12.87 14.15
C GLU A 10 -17.73 -13.44 14.63
N GLU A 11 -17.60 -14.77 14.69
CA GLU A 11 -16.35 -15.44 15.08
C GLU A 11 -15.20 -15.17 14.10
N MET A 12 -15.50 -14.97 12.82
CA MET A 12 -14.53 -14.64 11.78
C MET A 12 -14.28 -13.14 11.62
N GLY A 13 -15.04 -12.29 12.32
CA GLY A 13 -14.95 -10.82 12.22
C GLY A 13 -15.34 -10.26 10.84
N LEU A 14 -16.29 -10.91 10.16
CA LEU A 14 -16.78 -10.49 8.84
C LEU A 14 -17.93 -9.49 8.98
N GLU A 15 -17.77 -8.32 8.38
CA GLU A 15 -18.78 -7.27 8.29
C GLU A 15 -19.44 -7.23 6.91
N GLU A 16 -20.56 -6.52 6.80
CA GLU A 16 -21.22 -6.31 5.52
C GLU A 16 -20.34 -5.46 4.60
N GLY A 17 -20.06 -5.97 3.39
CA GLY A 17 -19.16 -5.32 2.44
C GLY A 17 -17.72 -5.86 2.44
N ASP A 18 -17.35 -6.73 3.38
CA ASP A 18 -16.03 -7.35 3.41
C ASP A 18 -15.80 -8.28 2.21
N ILE A 19 -14.60 -8.18 1.63
CA ILE A 19 -14.14 -9.09 0.57
C ILE A 19 -13.44 -10.28 1.22
N VAL A 20 -13.93 -11.48 0.94
CA VAL A 20 -13.33 -12.73 1.41
C VAL A 20 -12.71 -13.52 0.28
N LYS A 21 -11.64 -14.26 0.58
CA LYS A 21 -11.05 -15.19 -0.38
C LYS A 21 -11.68 -16.56 -0.18
N ALA A 22 -12.45 -17.00 -1.17
CA ALA A 22 -13.07 -18.32 -1.17
C ALA A 22 -12.42 -19.23 -2.22
N ARG A 23 -12.04 -20.45 -1.83
CA ARG A 23 -11.54 -21.46 -2.77
C ARG A 23 -12.22 -22.81 -2.54
N LYS A 24 -12.45 -23.55 -3.63
CA LYS A 24 -13.00 -24.90 -3.60
C LYS A 24 -11.85 -25.91 -3.62
N GLU A 25 -11.76 -26.74 -2.59
CA GLU A 25 -10.80 -27.84 -2.49
C GLU A 25 -11.58 -29.17 -2.47
N GLY A 26 -11.72 -29.79 -3.64
CA GLY A 26 -12.49 -31.02 -3.80
C GLY A 26 -13.96 -30.84 -3.38
N ASN A 27 -14.32 -31.44 -2.25
CA ASN A 27 -15.67 -31.35 -1.66
C ASN A 27 -15.78 -30.32 -0.51
N LYS A 28 -14.77 -29.45 -0.34
CA LYS A 28 -14.73 -28.43 0.71
C LYS A 28 -14.68 -27.03 0.10
N VAL A 29 -15.25 -26.07 0.81
CA VAL A 29 -15.07 -24.63 0.52
C VAL A 29 -14.27 -24.05 1.67
N VAL A 30 -13.11 -23.49 1.35
CA VAL A 30 -12.24 -22.80 2.31
C VAL A 30 -12.48 -21.31 2.14
N ILE A 31 -12.86 -20.64 3.22
CA ILE A 31 -13.09 -19.20 3.26
C ILE A 31 -12.02 -18.61 4.18
N GLU A 32 -11.13 -17.83 3.59
CA GLU A 32 -10.07 -17.12 4.29
C GLU A 32 -10.52 -15.67 4.46
N THR A 33 -10.54 -15.20 5.71
CA THR A 33 -10.65 -13.77 5.96
C THR A 33 -9.34 -13.12 5.56
N PRO A 34 -9.35 -11.97 4.87
CA PRO A 34 -8.15 -11.18 4.75
C PRO A 34 -7.77 -10.80 6.18
N GLN A 35 -6.68 -11.38 6.70
CA GLN A 35 -6.02 -10.74 7.82
C GLN A 35 -5.79 -9.30 7.36
N LYS A 36 -6.21 -8.32 8.18
CA LYS A 36 -5.67 -6.96 8.08
C LYS A 36 -4.18 -7.08 8.41
N GLN A 37 -3.42 -7.66 7.50
CA GLN A 37 -2.00 -7.48 7.40
C GLN A 37 -1.89 -6.03 7.00
N ASN A 38 -1.92 -5.16 8.01
CA ASN A 38 -1.29 -3.87 7.88
C ASN A 38 0.12 -4.23 7.45
N ALA A 39 0.41 -4.06 6.15
CA ALA A 39 1.76 -4.22 5.66
C ALA A 39 2.63 -3.39 6.60
N PRO A 40 3.74 -3.94 7.12
CA PRO A 40 4.58 -3.20 8.03
C PRO A 40 5.04 -1.94 7.29
N TYR A 41 4.43 -0.80 7.63
CA TYR A 41 4.85 0.48 7.09
C TYR A 41 6.02 0.95 7.92
N ARG A 42 7.07 1.39 7.24
CA ARG A 42 8.19 2.04 7.90
C ARG A 42 7.73 3.44 8.32
N ILE A 43 8.01 3.79 9.57
CA ILE A 43 7.88 5.16 10.06
C ILE A 43 9.27 5.78 9.99
N PHE A 44 9.40 6.89 9.28
CA PHE A 44 10.64 7.65 9.18
C PHE A 44 10.67 8.73 10.26
N SER A 45 11.84 8.94 10.85
CA SER A 45 12.14 10.06 11.73
C SER A 45 12.34 11.36 10.93
N ASP A 46 12.20 12.50 11.60
CA ASP A 46 12.45 13.81 10.99
C ASP A 46 13.87 13.90 10.41
N THR A 47 14.87 13.31 11.09
CA THR A 47 16.26 13.27 10.62
C THR A 47 16.43 12.45 9.34
N GLU A 48 15.76 11.30 9.21
CA GLU A 48 15.79 10.50 7.97
C GLU A 48 15.13 11.27 6.81
N ILE A 49 14.07 12.01 7.09
CA ILE A 49 13.39 12.85 6.09
C ILE A 49 14.33 13.97 5.62
N GLU A 50 15.06 14.61 6.53
CA GLU A 50 16.06 15.64 6.18
C GLU A 50 17.18 15.08 5.30
N GLU A 51 17.71 13.90 5.63
CA GLU A 51 18.74 13.22 4.83
C GLU A 51 18.24 12.95 3.40
N PHE A 52 17.03 12.42 3.25
CA PHE A 52 16.45 12.17 1.93
C PHE A 52 16.29 13.47 1.11
N LEU A 53 15.88 14.56 1.75
CA LEU A 53 15.74 15.87 1.09
C LEU A 53 17.10 16.46 0.68
N GLU A 54 18.18 16.13 1.39
CA GLU A 54 19.52 16.53 1.00
C GLU A 54 20.04 15.68 -0.18
N GLU A 55 19.84 14.38 -0.14
CA GLU A 55 20.26 13.45 -1.20
C GLU A 55 19.48 13.64 -2.51
N ASP A 56 18.20 14.01 -2.44
CA ASP A 56 17.35 14.25 -3.62
C ASP A 56 17.70 15.56 -4.36
N LYS A 57 18.59 16.39 -3.80
CA LYS A 57 19.05 17.62 -4.48
C LYS A 57 19.96 17.26 -5.65
N LEU A 58 19.56 17.73 -6.83
CA LEU A 58 20.40 17.67 -8.02
C LEU A 58 21.64 18.55 -7.83
N SER A 59 22.81 18.03 -8.23
CA SER A 59 24.01 18.86 -8.32
C SER A 59 23.77 20.03 -9.28
N GLU A 60 24.36 21.20 -8.98
CA GLU A 60 24.10 22.43 -9.75
C GLU A 60 24.37 22.25 -11.25
N SER A 61 25.46 21.53 -11.59
CA SER A 61 25.82 21.24 -12.97
C SER A 61 24.79 20.37 -13.70
N PHE A 62 24.16 19.43 -12.99
CA PHE A 62 23.11 18.58 -13.54
C PHE A 62 21.78 19.33 -13.61
N ALA A 63 21.43 20.11 -12.59
CA ALA A 63 20.26 20.97 -12.59
C ALA A 63 20.26 21.96 -13.78
N GLN A 64 21.42 22.54 -14.12
CA GLN A 64 21.58 23.41 -15.29
C GLN A 64 21.35 22.66 -16.61
N LYS A 65 21.87 21.42 -16.75
CA LYS A 65 21.61 20.57 -17.93
C LYS A 65 20.12 20.25 -18.06
N VAL A 66 19.47 19.86 -16.97
CA VAL A 66 18.04 19.55 -16.94
C VAL A 66 17.21 20.78 -17.34
N ARG A 67 17.48 21.97 -16.79
CA ARG A 67 16.80 23.21 -17.18
C ARG A 67 16.93 23.53 -18.67
N LYS A 68 18.12 23.31 -19.23
CA LYS A 68 18.40 23.50 -20.67
C LYS A 68 17.60 22.53 -21.54
N HIS A 69 17.39 21.29 -21.10
CA HIS A 69 16.64 20.28 -21.85
C HIS A 69 15.12 20.38 -21.66
N LEU A 70 14.66 20.92 -20.54
CA LEU A 70 13.23 21.07 -20.22
C LEU A 70 12.61 22.39 -20.73
N ASN A 71 13.37 23.24 -21.47
CA ASN A 71 12.90 24.55 -21.96
C ASN A 71 12.19 25.40 -20.88
N LEU A 72 12.62 25.29 -19.63
CA LEU A 72 12.11 26.14 -18.56
C LEU A 72 12.71 27.54 -18.76
N SER A 73 11.98 28.42 -19.45
CA SER A 73 12.29 29.85 -19.52
C SER A 73 12.19 30.43 -18.11
N THR A 74 13.30 30.94 -17.60
CA THR A 74 13.39 31.64 -16.31
C THR A 74 12.39 32.81 -16.27
N PRO A 75 11.63 33.02 -15.17
CA PRO A 75 11.13 34.36 -14.83
C PRO A 75 12.26 35.30 -14.43
#